data_AF-A0A9D6ASN7-F1
#
_entry.id   AF-A0A9D6ASN7-F1
#
_cell.length_a   1.000
_cell.length_b   1.000
_cell.length_c   1.000
_cell.angle_alpha   90.00
_cell.angle_beta   90.00
_cell.angle_gamma   90.00
#
_symmetry.space_group_name_H-M   'P 1'
#
loop_
_entity.id
_entity.type
_entity.pdbx_description
1 polymer ?
#
loop_
_entity_poly.entity_id
_entity_poly.type
_entity_poly.pdbx_seq_one_letter_code
_entity_poly.pdbx_strand_id
1 'polypeptide(L)'
;MIDTNNTANSAIFSIRPSAKECSDTGMAMVLICLLVTMFTGTRAWLTAAVGLLLLNMIIPRIYFLPAKGWLGLSRLLGMVMSKVLLTLIFFLVQTPIALLRRAAGHDPMQRKKWKQGDGSVFESRNHTFRPEEIERPY
;
A
#
# COMPACT_ATOMS: atom_id res chain seq x y z
N MET A 1 -30.97 -10.56 14.66
CA MET A 1 -30.18 -9.34 14.39
C MET A 1 -28.75 -9.69 14.79
N ILE A 2 -27.85 -9.92 13.82
CA ILE A 2 -26.51 -10.46 14.05
C ILE A 2 -25.52 -9.30 14.03
N ASP A 3 -24.81 -9.09 15.13
CA ASP A 3 -23.78 -8.06 15.29
C ASP A 3 -22.51 -8.45 14.51
N THR A 4 -22.33 -7.89 13.32
CA THR A 4 -21.18 -8.12 12.41
C THR A 4 -19.98 -7.19 12.68
N ASN A 5 -20.06 -6.34 13.71
CA ASN A 5 -19.17 -5.20 13.90
C ASN A 5 -17.97 -5.53 14.81
N ASN A 6 -18.04 -6.62 15.60
CA ASN A 6 -17.04 -6.92 16.63
C ASN A 6 -15.97 -7.94 16.18
N THR A 7 -16.22 -8.71 15.11
CA THR A 7 -15.28 -9.73 14.60
C THR A 7 -14.23 -9.16 13.63
N ALA A 8 -14.48 -8.01 13.01
CA ALA A 8 -13.54 -7.39 12.08
C ALA A 8 -12.32 -6.75 12.78
N ASN A 9 -12.50 -6.21 13.99
CA ASN A 9 -11.43 -5.50 14.70
C ASN A 9 -10.43 -6.43 15.43
N SER A 10 -10.86 -7.63 15.81
CA SER A 10 -9.99 -8.61 16.48
C SER A 10 -9.09 -9.39 15.51
N ALA A 11 -9.51 -9.55 14.25
CA ALA A 11 -8.74 -10.26 13.21
C ALA A 11 -7.54 -9.46 12.68
N ILE A 12 -7.60 -8.12 12.69
CA ILE A 12 -6.48 -7.26 12.27
C ILE A 12 -5.34 -7.26 13.31
N PHE A 13 -5.63 -7.58 14.58
CA PHE A 13 -4.66 -7.43 15.68
C PHE A 13 -4.04 -8.75 16.16
N SER A 14 -4.59 -9.91 15.81
CA SER A 14 -4.11 -11.21 16.31
C SER A 14 -3.10 -11.91 15.38
N ILE A 15 -1.93 -11.31 15.19
CA ILE A 15 -0.78 -12.05 14.66
C ILE A 15 0.06 -12.48 15.86
N ARG A 16 -0.11 -13.72 16.29
CA ARG A 16 0.85 -14.40 17.16
C ARG A 16 2.00 -14.85 16.25
N PRO A 17 3.16 -14.16 16.23
CA PRO A 17 4.25 -14.54 15.34
C PRO A 17 4.63 -15.99 15.59
N SER A 18 4.67 -16.77 14.52
CA SER A 18 5.02 -18.18 14.59
C SER A 18 6.50 -18.32 14.96
N ALA A 19 6.87 -19.41 15.66
CA ALA A 19 8.25 -19.64 16.08
C ALA A 19 9.26 -19.57 14.92
N LYS A 20 8.82 -19.91 13.70
CA LYS A 20 9.63 -19.80 12.47
C LYS A 20 9.87 -18.36 12.04
N GLU A 21 8.86 -17.49 12.11
CA GLU A 21 8.98 -16.07 11.74
C GLU A 21 9.92 -15.30 12.67
N CYS A 22 9.91 -15.66 13.96
CA CYS A 22 10.88 -15.15 14.94
C CYS A 22 12.32 -15.59 14.58
N SER A 23 12.51 -16.83 14.14
CA SER A 23 13.81 -17.34 13.72
C SER A 23 14.31 -16.66 12.45
N ASP A 24 13.45 -16.47 11.46
CA ASP A 24 13.80 -15.81 10.18
C ASP A 24 14.18 -14.34 10.39
N THR A 25 13.47 -13.66 11.29
CA THR A 25 13.80 -12.28 11.67
C THR A 25 15.13 -12.20 12.41
N GLY A 26 15.41 -13.16 13.30
CA GLY A 26 16.70 -13.27 13.99
C GLY A 26 17.87 -13.49 13.02
N MET A 27 17.68 -14.36 12.01
CA MET A 27 18.68 -14.60 10.97
C MET A 27 18.93 -13.37 10.10
N ALA A 28 17.88 -12.62 9.73
CA ALA A 28 18.02 -11.40 8.94
C ALA A 28 18.78 -10.30 9.70
N MET A 29 18.50 -10.13 11.00
CA MET A 29 19.15 -9.11 11.83
C MET A 29 20.65 -9.42 12.04
N VAL A 30 20.98 -10.71 12.18
CA VAL A 30 22.36 -11.22 12.21
C VAL A 30 23.10 -10.91 10.91
N LEU A 31 22.48 -11.17 9.76
CA LEU A 31 23.07 -10.93 8.45
C LEU A 31 23.35 -9.44 8.22
N ILE A 32 22.42 -8.56 8.62
CA ILE A 32 22.62 -7.10 8.57
C ILE A 32 23.79 -6.68 9.46
N CYS A 33 23.90 -7.22 10.67
CA CYS A 33 25.00 -6.90 11.57
C CYS A 33 26.37 -7.35 10.99
N LEU A 34 26.43 -8.55 10.41
CA LEU A 34 27.62 -9.02 9.69
C LEU A 34 28.01 -8.11 8.52
N LEU A 35 27.05 -7.70 7.70
CA LEU A 35 27.31 -6.77 6.60
C LEU A 35 27.86 -5.44 7.12
N VAL A 36 27.28 -4.86 8.17
CA VAL A 36 27.77 -3.62 8.78
C VAL A 36 29.20 -3.77 9.34
N THR A 37 29.52 -4.90 9.97
CA THR A 37 30.90 -5.17 10.44
C THR A 37 31.90 -5.29 9.30
N MET A 38 31.48 -5.88 8.16
CA MET A 38 32.33 -6.02 6.97
C MET A 38 32.68 -4.67 6.34
N PHE A 39 31.77 -3.69 6.39
CA PHE A 39 32.03 -2.33 5.90
C PHE A 39 32.79 -1.43 6.87
N THR A 40 32.77 -1.72 8.19
CA THR A 40 33.34 -0.82 9.22
C THR A 40 34.75 -1.23 9.70
N GLY A 41 35.21 -2.45 9.40
CA GLY A 41 36.62 -2.86 9.53
C GLY A 41 37.21 -2.84 10.96
N THR A 42 36.39 -2.72 12.00
CA THR A 42 36.86 -2.62 13.40
C THR A 42 36.68 -3.94 14.14
N ARG A 43 37.81 -4.55 14.57
CA ARG A 43 37.86 -5.91 15.15
C ARG A 43 37.05 -6.10 16.45
N ALA A 44 36.83 -5.02 17.20
CA ALA A 44 36.07 -5.04 18.46
C ALA A 44 34.55 -5.16 18.27
N TRP A 45 34.00 -4.68 17.16
CA TRP A 45 32.55 -4.79 16.89
C TRP A 45 32.14 -6.19 16.42
N LEU A 46 33.11 -6.94 15.90
CA LEU A 46 32.93 -8.28 15.34
C LEU A 46 32.68 -9.33 16.45
N THR A 47 33.38 -9.23 17.58
CA THR A 47 33.16 -10.09 18.75
C THR A 47 31.81 -9.81 19.41
N ALA A 48 31.39 -8.53 19.46
CA ALA A 48 30.06 -8.16 19.96
C ALA A 48 28.95 -8.69 19.04
N ALA A 49 29.11 -8.60 17.72
CA ALA A 49 28.16 -9.15 16.74
C ALA A 49 28.04 -10.68 16.84
N VAL A 50 29.16 -11.39 16.97
CA VAL A 50 29.19 -12.85 17.14
C VAL A 50 28.59 -13.26 18.50
N GLY A 51 28.87 -12.52 19.58
CA GLY A 51 28.27 -12.76 20.89
C GLY A 51 26.76 -12.56 20.87
N LEU A 52 26.28 -11.53 20.17
CA LEU A 52 24.85 -11.25 19.98
C LEU A 52 24.19 -12.35 19.13
N LEU A 53 24.88 -12.85 18.10
CA LEU A 53 24.45 -13.97 17.24
C LEU A 53 24.33 -15.29 18.02
N LEU A 54 25.33 -15.62 18.85
CA LEU A 54 25.28 -16.79 19.73
C LEU A 54 24.16 -16.66 20.76
N LEU A 55 23.94 -15.47 21.30
CA LEU A 55 22.83 -15.19 22.22
C LEU A 55 21.47 -15.30 21.52
N ASN A 56 21.37 -14.93 20.23
CA ASN A 56 20.20 -15.17 19.38
C ASN A 56 19.92 -16.67 19.19
N MET A 57 20.96 -17.47 19.04
CA MET A 57 20.84 -18.92 18.87
C MET A 57 20.42 -19.62 20.17
N ILE A 58 20.89 -19.15 21.33
CA ILE A 58 20.61 -19.76 22.65
C ILE A 58 19.24 -19.31 23.19
N ILE A 59 18.89 -18.02 23.08
CA ILE A 59 17.62 -17.49 23.61
C ILE A 59 16.96 -16.59 22.54
N PRO A 60 16.28 -17.19 21.55
CA PRO A 60 15.58 -16.42 20.51
C PRO A 60 14.44 -15.56 21.07
N ARG A 61 14.03 -15.81 22.32
CA ARG A 61 12.94 -15.11 23.01
C ARG A 61 13.27 -13.67 23.41
N ILE A 62 14.56 -13.30 23.54
CA ILE A 62 14.98 -11.92 23.87
C ILE A 62 14.76 -10.98 22.68
N TYR A 63 14.84 -11.49 21.45
CA TYR A 63 14.63 -10.72 20.22
C TYR A 63 13.17 -10.37 19.96
N PHE A 64 12.25 -10.82 20.82
CA PHE A 64 10.83 -10.48 20.72
C PHE A 64 10.57 -8.96 20.83
N LEU A 65 11.29 -8.22 21.67
CA LEU A 65 11.15 -6.77 21.80
C LEU A 65 11.51 -6.02 20.49
N PRO A 66 12.72 -6.19 19.93
CA PRO A 66 13.09 -5.54 18.68
C PRO A 66 12.28 -6.07 17.50
N ALA A 67 11.97 -7.38 17.43
CA ALA A 67 11.14 -7.93 16.37
C ALA A 67 9.71 -7.37 16.38
N LYS A 68 9.10 -7.20 17.56
CA LYS A 68 7.79 -6.55 17.70
C LYS A 68 7.83 -5.08 17.27
N GLY A 69 8.89 -4.36 17.63
CA GLY A 69 9.12 -2.98 17.18
C GLY A 69 9.27 -2.90 15.66
N TRP A 70 10.10 -3.77 15.09
CA TRP A 70 10.37 -3.84 13.65
C TRP A 70 9.14 -4.21 12.83
N LEU A 71 8.41 -5.25 13.24
CA LEU A 71 7.16 -5.67 12.59
C LEU A 71 6.04 -4.64 12.76
N GLY A 72 5.99 -3.94 13.89
CA GLY A 72 5.09 -2.80 14.07
C GLY A 72 5.41 -1.65 13.11
N LEU A 73 6.70 -1.32 12.98
CA LEU A 73 7.18 -0.28 12.08
C LEU A 73 6.91 -0.64 10.62
N SER A 74 7.19 -1.88 10.19
CA SER A 74 6.96 -2.31 8.81
C SER A 74 5.48 -2.26 8.41
N ARG A 75 4.57 -2.56 9.35
CA ARG A 75 3.12 -2.40 9.13
C ARG A 75 2.71 -0.95 8.99
N LEU A 76 3.24 -0.08 9.86
CA LEU A 76 2.97 1.36 9.78
C LEU A 76 3.49 1.93 8.46
N LEU A 77 4.69 1.53 8.06
CA LEU A 77 5.27 1.88 6.77
C LEU A 77 4.41 1.36 5.62
N GLY A 78 3.95 0.11 5.66
CA GLY A 78 3.10 -0.48 4.63
C GLY A 78 1.76 0.24 4.46
N MET A 79 1.11 0.62 5.57
CA MET A 79 -0.14 1.39 5.55
C MET A 79 0.04 2.79 4.92
N VAL A 80 1.16 3.44 5.21
CA VAL A 80 1.48 4.75 4.63
C VAL A 80 1.86 4.57 3.16
N MET A 81 2.65 3.55 2.84
CA MET A 81 3.21 3.35 1.50
C MET A 81 2.13 3.07 0.46
N SER A 82 1.05 2.37 0.81
CA SER A 82 -0.09 2.20 -0.10
C SER A 82 -0.70 3.54 -0.53
N LYS A 83 -0.88 4.48 0.42
CA LYS A 83 -1.38 5.83 0.11
C LYS A 83 -0.36 6.65 -0.69
N VAL A 84 0.92 6.56 -0.33
CA VAL A 84 2.01 7.25 -1.03
C VAL A 84 2.11 6.77 -2.47
N LEU A 85 2.04 5.46 -2.72
CA LEU A 85 2.16 4.90 -4.06
C LEU A 85 0.97 5.32 -4.94
N LEU A 86 -0.25 5.27 -4.40
CA LEU A 86 -1.45 5.73 -5.12
C LEU A 86 -1.37 7.22 -5.45
N THR A 87 -1.00 8.06 -4.47
CA THR A 87 -0.87 9.52 -4.69
C THR A 87 0.24 9.82 -5.69
N LEU A 88 1.38 9.15 -5.59
CA LEU A 88 2.50 9.32 -6.50
C LEU A 88 2.12 8.96 -7.93
N ILE A 89 1.48 7.81 -8.16
CA ILE A 89 0.99 7.40 -9.48
C ILE A 89 -0.05 8.39 -10.00
N PHE A 90 -0.96 8.86 -9.14
CA PHE A 90 -1.96 9.85 -9.53
C PHE A 90 -1.31 11.17 -9.99
N PHE A 91 -0.32 11.67 -9.27
CA PHE A 91 0.35 12.92 -9.61
C PHE A 91 1.33 12.79 -10.79
N LEU A 92 2.09 11.70 -10.86
CA LEU A 92 3.11 11.53 -11.89
C LEU A 92 2.55 11.01 -13.21
N VAL A 93 1.48 10.21 -13.18
CA VAL A 93 0.94 9.57 -14.39
C VAL A 93 -0.44 10.11 -14.73
N GLN A 94 -1.41 10.03 -13.81
CA GLN A 94 -2.79 10.41 -14.14
C GLN A 94 -2.96 11.92 -14.36
N THR A 95 -2.28 12.75 -13.57
CA THR A 95 -2.39 14.20 -13.65
C THR A 95 -1.84 14.77 -14.97
N PRO A 96 -0.63 14.40 -15.45
CA PRO A 96 -0.16 14.88 -16.75
C PRO A 96 -1.00 14.33 -17.90
N ILE A 97 -1.47 13.08 -17.82
CA ILE A 97 -2.39 12.54 -18.83
C ILE A 97 -3.70 13.36 -18.88
N ALA A 98 -4.26 13.73 -17.73
CA ALA A 98 -5.46 14.55 -17.65
C ALA A 98 -5.21 15.99 -18.16
N LEU A 99 -4.05 16.57 -17.84
CA LEU A 99 -3.65 17.89 -18.35
C LEU A 99 -3.43 17.86 -19.87
N LEU A 100 -2.81 16.81 -20.40
CA LEU A 100 -2.61 16.65 -21.84
C LEU A 100 -3.95 16.51 -22.56
N ARG A 101 -4.90 15.72 -22.04
CA ARG A 101 -6.27 15.65 -22.57
C ARG A 101 -7.00 17.01 -22.51
N ARG A 102 -6.80 17.76 -21.43
CA ARG A 102 -7.36 19.12 -21.28
C ARG A 102 -6.76 20.09 -22.29
N ALA A 103 -5.46 20.03 -22.53
CA ALA A 103 -4.76 20.84 -23.53
C ALA A 103 -5.16 20.45 -24.97
N ALA A 104 -5.40 19.16 -25.22
CA ALA A 104 -5.91 18.64 -26.50
C ALA A 104 -7.37 19.04 -26.80
N GLY A 105 -8.01 19.83 -25.93
CA GLY A 105 -9.33 20.42 -26.21
C GLY A 105 -10.51 19.45 -26.13
N HIS A 106 -10.29 18.22 -25.67
CA HIS A 106 -11.38 17.28 -25.38
C HIS A 106 -12.14 17.77 -24.13
N ASP A 107 -13.25 18.46 -24.34
CA ASP A 107 -14.23 18.83 -23.32
C ASP A 107 -15.44 17.89 -23.39
N PRO A 108 -15.34 16.65 -22.86
CA PRO A 108 -16.42 15.67 -22.93
C PRO A 108 -17.67 16.10 -22.17
N MET A 109 -17.54 17.06 -21.24
CA MET A 109 -18.64 17.58 -20.44
C MET A 109 -19.25 18.87 -21.02
N GLN A 110 -18.78 19.34 -22.19
CA GLN A 110 -19.19 20.60 -22.81
C GLN A 110 -19.28 21.76 -21.80
N ARG A 111 -18.35 21.80 -20.82
CA ARG A 111 -18.43 22.72 -19.67
C ARG A 111 -18.40 24.18 -20.09
N LYS A 112 -17.78 24.47 -21.24
CA LYS A 112 -17.79 25.81 -21.83
C LYS A 112 -19.17 26.24 -22.38
N LYS A 113 -20.02 25.30 -22.79
CA LYS A 113 -21.37 25.60 -23.33
C LYS A 113 -22.46 25.62 -22.26
N TRP A 114 -22.18 25.05 -21.08
CA TRP A 114 -23.10 25.03 -19.95
C TRP A 114 -23.40 26.45 -19.44
N LYS A 115 -24.68 26.86 -19.50
CA LYS A 115 -25.22 28.17 -19.08
C LYS A 115 -24.82 29.41 -19.90
N GLN A 116 -24.22 29.25 -21.08
CA GLN A 116 -23.89 30.40 -21.94
C GLN A 116 -24.99 30.78 -22.96
N GLY A 117 -26.09 30.03 -23.06
CA GLY A 117 -27.25 30.37 -23.90
C GLY A 117 -28.49 29.51 -23.61
N ASP A 118 -29.58 29.74 -24.35
CA ASP A 118 -30.88 29.04 -24.21
C ASP A 118 -30.91 27.61 -24.78
N GLY A 119 -29.78 27.12 -25.31
CA GLY A 119 -29.67 25.78 -25.90
C GLY A 119 -29.42 24.68 -24.86
N SER A 120 -30.05 23.52 -25.07
CA SER A 120 -29.79 22.30 -24.29
C SER A 120 -28.41 21.72 -24.61
N VAL A 121 -27.66 21.33 -23.56
CA VAL A 121 -26.35 20.66 -23.68
C VAL A 121 -26.52 19.13 -23.80
N PHE A 122 -27.76 18.64 -23.71
CA PHE A 122 -28.09 17.25 -23.94
C PHE A 122 -27.99 16.93 -25.43
N GLU A 123 -27.27 15.86 -25.76
CA GLU A 123 -27.23 15.32 -27.10
C GLU A 123 -28.60 14.69 -27.43
N SER A 124 -29.32 15.25 -28.40
CA SER A 124 -30.62 14.72 -28.81
C SER A 124 -30.44 13.38 -29.53
N ARG A 125 -30.67 12.28 -28.82
CA ARG A 125 -30.68 10.94 -29.41
C ARG A 125 -31.97 10.72 -30.19
N ASN A 126 -31.97 11.10 -31.46
CA ASN A 126 -33.02 10.71 -32.41
C ASN A 126 -32.71 9.30 -32.94
N HIS A 127 -32.89 8.29 -32.08
CA HIS A 127 -32.89 6.89 -32.50
C HIS A 127 -34.31 6.35 -32.43
N THR A 128 -34.71 5.61 -33.47
CA THR A 128 -36.01 4.94 -33.50
C THR A 128 -35.95 3.73 -32.58
N PHE A 129 -36.60 3.82 -31.42
CA PHE A 129 -36.63 2.74 -30.42
C PHE A 129 -37.14 1.45 -31.05
N ARG A 130 -36.32 0.40 -30.98
CA ARG A 130 -36.69 -0.94 -31.43
C ARG A 130 -37.27 -1.75 -30.27
N PRO A 131 -38.24 -2.65 -30.51
CA PRO A 131 -38.81 -3.51 -29.47
C PRO A 131 -37.75 -4.31 -28.72
N GLU A 132 -36.71 -4.76 -29.43
CA GLU A 132 -35.61 -5.54 -28.84
C GLU A 132 -34.81 -4.76 -27.78
N GLU A 133 -34.75 -3.43 -27.88
CA GLU A 133 -34.02 -2.56 -26.93
C GLU A 133 -34.84 -2.26 -25.67
N ILE A 134 -36.17 -2.40 -25.75
CA ILE A 134 -37.07 -2.24 -24.60
C ILE A 134 -37.06 -3.51 -23.73
N GLU A 135 -36.95 -4.68 -24.36
CA GLU A 135 -36.88 -5.96 -23.66
C GLU A 135 -35.53 -6.20 -22.96
N ARG A 136 -34.46 -5.53 -23.43
CA ARG A 136 -33.11 -5.62 -22.83
C ARG A 136 -32.47 -4.24 -22.68
N PRO A 137 -32.76 -3.53 -21.58
CA PRO A 137 -32.32 -2.14 -21.40
C PRO A 137 -30.85 -1.98 -20.94
N TYR A 138 -30.08 -3.06 -20.83
CA TYR A 138 -28.67 -3.09 -20.40
C TYR A 138 -27.87 -4.09 -21.25
#